data_AF-A0A256XBH0-F1
#
_entry.id   AF-A0A256XBH0-F1
#
_cell.length_a   1.000
_cell.length_b   1.000
_cell.length_c   1.000
_cell.angle_alpha   90.00
_cell.angle_beta   90.00
_cell.angle_gamma   90.00
#
_symmetry.space_group_name_H-M   'P 1'
#
loop_
_entity.id
_entity.type
_entity.pdbx_description
1 polymer ?
#
loop_
_entity_poly.entity_id
_entity_poly.type
_entity_poly.pdbx_seq_one_letter_code
_entity_poly.pdbx_strand_id
1 'polypeptide(L)'
;MKIVENIKDKKRKCFGFNYIRDFELSVYAMKILNFTLDEGCFPSVKEIFRLGVPLNVVGEVLEFLREDVKIKWDKCSKLKLSTFDELSRIVADVYVKEKKIDLAILVAKYGFPVRLSKELLSFINNISEEANESFYGFIENLSEEEFKFFDKLLLKYLDLGIPIERNINIDLLSLASKLKTGVFTVRLMLAYLSWVLSSYRPDISKIDVKTKMRIENVSREIVDVLDRVGGNVIAASRELGVSLRDVIAALYLLESYGLLKTREIVGLPSMKIEGKISFKVPKIDLREVRKETKDIFVDVCVRRGFDFSGGYVRFKVAVENKGNVPVSRVNVILNIPDGFRVGWIEPRGYRRGGNIVDIGVLESGETKSLTFYLEPLVCGKSVISGVITYMDPLTKEVRSIGFRSEEVEVKCPLFFTVEKANLAKVRNLLDTVENRDDRRYTIPEGLAAVDIFKMLKGIMRQFDIKEVGEIVISVEPFSGEVYYYGVTKYLNNPVAVRVFVDDKNRALIIDAATAYKEQLIGLLSEISNKLMKSLVEKKIIGDMKDLKPLRCPDCGAKWERLPSPDKPLKCRICLTTFTEI
;
A
#
# COMPACT_ATOMS: atom_id res chain seq x y z
N MET A 1 -15.70 -11.24 12.69
CA MET A 1 -14.67 -10.81 13.67
C MET A 1 -14.70 -11.59 14.98
N LYS A 2 -15.81 -11.68 15.74
CA LYS A 2 -15.87 -12.41 17.04
C LYS A 2 -15.36 -13.86 17.02
N ILE A 3 -15.59 -14.60 15.92
CA ILE A 3 -15.08 -15.97 15.73
C ILE A 3 -13.54 -15.99 15.64
N VAL A 4 -12.95 -15.04 14.93
CA VAL A 4 -11.49 -14.93 14.76
C VAL A 4 -10.82 -14.56 16.09
N GLU A 5 -11.47 -13.75 16.93
CA GLU A 5 -10.98 -13.40 18.27
C GLU A 5 -11.03 -14.59 19.23
N ASN A 6 -12.13 -15.35 19.29
CA ASN A 6 -12.21 -16.58 20.09
C ASN A 6 -11.18 -17.65 19.68
N ILE A 7 -10.81 -17.68 18.39
CA ILE A 7 -9.80 -18.59 17.87
C ILE A 7 -8.38 -18.15 18.30
N LYS A 8 -8.10 -16.87 18.54
CA LYS A 8 -6.76 -16.37 18.91
C LYS A 8 -6.30 -16.86 20.28
N ASP A 9 -7.18 -16.95 21.27
CA ASP A 9 -6.81 -17.36 22.64
C ASP A 9 -6.55 -18.86 22.78
N LYS A 10 -7.33 -19.72 22.10
CA LYS A 10 -7.12 -21.18 22.14
C LYS A 10 -5.91 -21.67 21.32
N LYS A 11 -5.36 -20.82 20.44
CA LYS A 11 -4.34 -21.21 19.45
C LYS A 11 -2.92 -21.43 19.96
N ARG A 12 -2.56 -20.92 21.15
CA ARG A 12 -1.15 -20.91 21.61
C ARG A 12 -0.54 -22.30 21.83
N LYS A 13 -1.33 -23.36 22.04
CA LYS A 13 -0.81 -24.70 22.40
C LYS A 13 -1.01 -25.81 21.35
N CYS A 14 -1.89 -25.67 20.35
CA CYS A 14 -2.33 -26.83 19.55
C CYS A 14 -1.75 -26.95 18.14
N PHE A 15 -1.17 -25.89 17.57
CA PHE A 15 -0.94 -25.86 16.12
C PHE A 15 0.51 -25.67 15.67
N GLY A 16 1.49 -25.61 16.58
CA GLY A 16 2.92 -25.68 16.24
C GLY A 16 3.41 -24.67 15.18
N PHE A 17 2.75 -23.52 15.03
CA PHE A 17 3.08 -22.55 13.98
C PHE A 17 4.43 -21.90 14.21
N ASN A 18 5.20 -21.72 13.14
CA ASN A 18 6.31 -20.77 13.12
C ASN A 18 5.72 -19.36 12.93
N TYR A 19 5.13 -18.86 14.02
CA TYR A 19 4.02 -17.89 14.03
C TYR A 19 4.29 -16.59 13.26
N ILE A 20 5.54 -16.14 13.21
CA ILE A 20 5.89 -14.85 12.62
C ILE A 20 5.90 -14.95 11.08
N ARG A 21 6.57 -15.97 10.54
CA ARG A 21 6.72 -16.14 9.09
C ARG A 21 5.39 -16.49 8.43
N ASP A 22 4.64 -17.42 9.02
CA ASP A 22 3.34 -17.83 8.49
C ASP A 22 2.32 -16.68 8.51
N PHE A 23 2.41 -15.80 9.50
CA PHE A 23 1.55 -14.64 9.61
C PHE A 23 1.83 -13.63 8.49
N GLU A 24 3.10 -13.30 8.26
CA GLU A 24 3.49 -12.38 7.19
C GLU A 24 3.09 -12.93 5.81
N LEU A 25 3.41 -14.19 5.52
CA LEU A 25 3.03 -14.85 4.26
C LEU A 25 1.50 -14.92 4.11
N SER A 26 0.76 -15.11 5.22
CA SER A 26 -0.71 -15.12 5.20
C SER A 26 -1.31 -13.77 4.82
N VAL A 27 -0.69 -12.65 5.23
CA VAL A 27 -1.16 -11.30 4.84
C VAL A 27 -1.03 -11.12 3.33
N TYR A 28 0.10 -11.49 2.74
CA TYR A 28 0.29 -11.40 1.29
C TYR A 28 -0.60 -12.38 0.52
N ALA A 29 -0.69 -13.62 0.99
CA ALA A 29 -1.58 -14.63 0.42
C ALA A 29 -3.04 -14.19 0.43
N MET A 30 -3.50 -13.52 1.49
CA MET A 30 -4.85 -12.97 1.56
C MET A 30 -5.11 -11.94 0.45
N LYS A 31 -4.14 -11.06 0.15
CA LYS A 31 -4.28 -10.09 -0.96
C LYS A 31 -4.41 -10.79 -2.32
N ILE A 32 -3.60 -11.81 -2.55
CA ILE A 32 -3.63 -12.62 -3.78
C ILE A 32 -4.97 -13.35 -3.90
N LEU A 33 -5.47 -13.92 -2.80
CA LEU A 33 -6.74 -14.64 -2.78
C LEU A 33 -7.95 -13.72 -2.90
N ASN A 34 -7.90 -12.49 -2.36
CA ASN A 34 -8.90 -11.45 -2.62
C ASN A 34 -8.99 -11.14 -4.11
N PHE A 35 -7.85 -10.82 -4.74
CA PHE A 35 -7.80 -10.58 -6.19
C PHE A 35 -8.35 -11.78 -6.98
N THR A 36 -7.97 -13.00 -6.60
CA THR A 36 -8.44 -14.22 -7.28
C THR A 36 -9.95 -14.39 -7.17
N LEU A 37 -10.53 -14.01 -6.02
CA LEU A 37 -11.98 -14.07 -5.80
C LEU A 37 -12.72 -13.01 -6.60
N ASP A 38 -12.15 -11.80 -6.71
CA ASP A 38 -12.76 -10.66 -7.39
C ASP A 38 -12.67 -10.79 -8.92
N GLU A 39 -11.51 -11.17 -9.44
CA GLU A 39 -11.23 -11.25 -10.89
C GLU A 39 -11.52 -12.64 -11.50
N GLY A 40 -11.72 -13.66 -10.65
CA GLY A 40 -11.94 -15.04 -11.09
C GLY A 40 -10.72 -15.72 -11.72
N CYS A 41 -9.55 -15.07 -11.69
CA CYS A 41 -8.29 -15.60 -12.20
C CYS A 41 -7.14 -15.34 -11.20
N PHE A 42 -6.07 -16.14 -11.28
CA PHE A 42 -4.92 -15.93 -10.40
C PHE A 42 -4.04 -14.78 -10.93
N PRO A 43 -3.57 -13.85 -10.08
CA PRO A 43 -2.81 -12.69 -10.56
C PRO A 43 -1.45 -13.08 -11.14
N SER A 44 -1.03 -12.37 -12.18
CA SER A 44 0.35 -12.37 -12.69
C SER A 44 1.35 -11.84 -11.66
N VAL A 45 2.66 -12.05 -11.85
CA VAL A 45 3.68 -11.54 -10.90
C VAL A 45 3.63 -10.02 -10.79
N LYS A 46 3.38 -9.35 -11.92
CA LYS A 46 3.22 -7.90 -11.98
C LYS A 46 2.02 -7.43 -11.17
N GLU A 47 0.90 -8.15 -11.23
CA GLU A 47 -0.29 -7.86 -10.42
C GLU A 47 -0.04 -8.15 -8.95
N ILE A 48 0.61 -9.28 -8.61
CA ILE A 48 1.02 -9.60 -7.24
C ILE A 48 1.86 -8.47 -6.63
N PHE A 49 2.81 -7.92 -7.40
CA PHE A 49 3.60 -6.77 -6.96
C PHE A 49 2.75 -5.50 -6.78
N ARG A 50 1.82 -5.23 -7.70
CA ARG A 50 0.86 -4.11 -7.59
C ARG A 50 -0.07 -4.24 -6.39
N LEU A 51 -0.38 -5.45 -5.95
CA LEU A 51 -1.08 -5.72 -4.68
C LEU A 51 -0.22 -5.39 -3.44
N GLY A 52 1.04 -4.98 -3.64
CA GLY A 52 1.98 -4.64 -2.57
C GLY A 52 2.56 -5.88 -1.90
N VAL A 53 2.73 -6.97 -2.64
CA VAL A 53 3.54 -8.12 -2.21
C VAL A 53 4.98 -7.87 -2.65
N PRO A 54 5.98 -7.83 -1.74
CA PRO A 54 7.37 -7.61 -2.11
C PRO A 54 7.91 -8.71 -3.03
N LEU A 55 8.61 -8.33 -4.11
CA LEU A 55 9.16 -9.27 -5.10
C LEU A 55 10.04 -10.37 -4.50
N ASN A 56 10.84 -10.03 -3.49
CA ASN A 56 11.70 -10.98 -2.77
C ASN A 56 10.92 -12.04 -1.95
N VAL A 57 9.62 -11.81 -1.69
CA VAL A 57 8.76 -12.72 -0.91
C VAL A 57 7.71 -13.41 -1.81
N VAL A 58 7.52 -12.96 -3.06
CA VAL A 58 6.54 -13.56 -4.00
C VAL A 58 6.74 -15.07 -4.13
N GLY A 59 7.98 -15.53 -4.30
CA GLY A 59 8.29 -16.96 -4.40
C GLY A 59 7.81 -17.74 -3.18
N GLU A 60 8.11 -17.25 -1.98
CA GLU A 60 7.70 -17.89 -0.72
C GLU A 60 6.18 -17.89 -0.53
N VAL A 61 5.49 -16.78 -0.86
CA VAL A 61 4.02 -16.70 -0.77
C VAL A 61 3.37 -17.70 -1.74
N LEU A 62 3.90 -17.83 -2.95
CA LEU A 62 3.40 -18.76 -3.94
C LEU A 62 3.64 -20.21 -3.52
N GLU A 63 4.82 -20.54 -2.98
CA GLU A 63 5.11 -21.86 -2.41
C GLU A 63 4.18 -22.16 -1.22
N PHE A 64 4.01 -21.19 -0.33
CA PHE A 64 3.09 -21.28 0.80
C PHE A 64 1.64 -21.50 0.37
N LEU A 65 1.18 -20.86 -0.71
CA LEU A 65 -0.15 -21.09 -1.30
C LEU A 65 -0.27 -22.47 -1.96
N ARG A 66 0.81 -23.03 -2.51
CA ARG A 66 0.81 -24.36 -3.17
C ARG A 66 0.98 -25.54 -2.23
N GLU A 67 1.57 -25.32 -1.06
CA GLU A 67 1.86 -26.39 -0.11
C GLU A 67 0.61 -27.23 0.15
N ASP A 68 0.68 -28.53 -0.16
CA ASP A 68 -0.40 -29.46 0.09
C ASP A 68 -0.34 -29.91 1.54
N VAL A 69 -1.39 -29.61 2.30
CA VAL A 69 -1.46 -29.94 3.72
C VAL A 69 -2.41 -31.11 3.87
N LYS A 70 -1.88 -32.27 4.23
CA LYS A 70 -2.67 -33.49 4.43
C LYS A 70 -2.92 -33.73 5.91
N ILE A 71 -4.18 -33.67 6.32
CA ILE A 71 -4.64 -34.06 7.65
C ILE A 71 -5.29 -35.44 7.56
N LYS A 72 -4.88 -36.34 8.47
CA LYS A 72 -5.62 -37.58 8.74
C LYS A 72 -6.37 -37.45 10.06
N TRP A 73 -7.67 -37.69 10.05
CA TRP A 73 -8.52 -37.48 11.23
C TRP A 73 -8.17 -38.44 12.38
N ASP A 74 -7.80 -39.68 12.07
CA ASP A 74 -7.42 -40.74 13.02
C ASP A 74 -6.12 -40.42 13.79
N LYS A 75 -5.26 -39.56 13.23
CA LYS A 75 -4.03 -39.08 13.87
C LYS A 75 -4.22 -37.79 14.67
N CYS A 76 -5.41 -37.20 14.65
CA CYS A 76 -5.67 -35.97 15.41
C CYS A 76 -5.88 -36.29 16.89
N SER A 77 -5.32 -35.46 17.77
CA SER A 77 -5.68 -35.51 19.19
C SER A 77 -7.16 -35.18 19.39
N LYS A 78 -7.78 -35.67 20.47
CA LYS A 78 -9.19 -35.40 20.80
C LYS A 78 -9.53 -33.90 20.78
N LEU A 79 -8.62 -33.06 21.29
CA LEU A 79 -8.76 -31.60 21.29
C LEU A 79 -8.70 -31.00 19.87
N LYS A 80 -7.76 -31.46 19.03
CA LYS A 80 -7.64 -30.99 17.63
C LYS A 80 -8.86 -31.41 16.82
N LEU A 81 -9.32 -32.65 17.00
CA LEU A 81 -10.51 -33.19 16.36
C LEU A 81 -11.76 -32.38 16.71
N SER A 82 -11.99 -32.12 18.00
CA SER A 82 -13.12 -31.28 18.46
C SER A 82 -13.04 -29.85 17.90
N THR A 83 -11.84 -29.26 17.86
CA THR A 83 -11.65 -27.91 17.30
C THR A 83 -11.95 -27.88 15.79
N PHE A 84 -11.48 -28.87 15.04
CA PHE A 84 -11.75 -28.98 13.61
C PHE A 84 -13.22 -29.26 13.33
N ASP A 85 -13.88 -30.07 14.16
CA ASP A 85 -15.31 -30.30 14.04
C ASP A 85 -16.11 -29.00 14.25
N GLU A 86 -15.80 -28.22 15.29
CA GLU A 86 -16.44 -26.92 15.54
C GLU A 86 -16.23 -25.93 14.38
N LEU A 87 -15.01 -25.86 13.84
CA LEU A 87 -14.68 -24.99 12.71
C LEU A 87 -15.34 -25.47 11.42
N SER A 88 -15.42 -26.78 11.21
CA SER A 88 -16.05 -27.37 10.02
C SER A 88 -17.55 -27.09 9.96
N ARG A 89 -18.22 -26.89 11.11
CA ARG A 89 -19.60 -26.37 11.15
C ARG A 89 -19.71 -25.00 10.48
N ILE A 90 -18.77 -24.10 10.75
CA ILE A 90 -18.74 -22.77 10.13
C ILE A 90 -18.52 -22.94 8.63
N VAL A 91 -17.60 -23.80 8.21
CA VAL A 91 -17.34 -24.11 6.79
C VAL A 91 -18.60 -24.66 6.10
N ALA A 92 -19.38 -25.50 6.77
CA ALA A 92 -20.66 -26.01 6.27
C ALA A 92 -21.69 -24.89 6.03
N ASP A 93 -21.81 -23.94 6.96
CA ASP A 93 -22.68 -22.77 6.78
C ASP A 93 -22.20 -21.87 5.63
N VAL A 94 -20.89 -21.70 5.48
CA VAL A 94 -20.30 -21.00 4.32
C VAL A 94 -20.66 -21.71 3.02
N TYR A 95 -20.51 -23.03 2.97
CA TYR A 95 -20.80 -23.82 1.78
C TYR A 95 -22.28 -23.70 1.35
N VAL A 96 -23.23 -23.80 2.29
CA VAL A 96 -24.66 -23.64 1.98
C VAL A 96 -24.97 -22.25 1.42
N LYS A 97 -24.31 -21.22 1.96
CA LYS A 97 -24.47 -19.82 1.54
C LYS A 97 -23.83 -19.51 0.19
N GLU A 98 -22.60 -19.96 -0.03
CA GLU A 98 -21.79 -19.60 -1.21
C GLU A 98 -21.95 -20.60 -2.36
N LYS A 99 -22.58 -21.76 -2.13
CA LYS A 99 -22.76 -22.89 -3.07
C LYS A 99 -21.45 -23.51 -3.57
N LYS A 100 -20.30 -23.03 -3.11
CA LYS A 100 -18.97 -23.56 -3.33
C LYS A 100 -18.11 -23.26 -2.10
N ILE A 101 -17.08 -24.06 -1.90
CA ILE A 101 -16.09 -23.82 -0.87
C ILE A 101 -14.69 -24.04 -1.43
N ASP A 102 -13.84 -23.03 -1.27
CA ASP A 102 -12.44 -23.09 -1.65
C ASP A 102 -11.60 -22.23 -0.69
N LEU A 103 -10.28 -22.26 -0.90
CA LEU A 103 -9.33 -21.55 -0.05
C LEU A 103 -9.51 -20.03 -0.16
N ALA A 104 -9.81 -19.53 -1.35
CA ALA A 104 -10.00 -18.10 -1.56
C ALA A 104 -11.20 -17.61 -0.75
N ILE A 105 -12.35 -18.29 -0.83
CA ILE A 105 -13.56 -17.93 -0.07
C ILE A 105 -13.28 -17.90 1.44
N LEU A 106 -12.67 -18.96 1.98
CA LEU A 106 -12.40 -19.03 3.42
C LEU A 106 -11.47 -17.91 3.91
N VAL A 107 -10.40 -17.63 3.15
CA VAL A 107 -9.40 -16.64 3.54
C VAL A 107 -9.89 -15.21 3.26
N ALA A 108 -10.26 -14.93 2.02
CA ALA A 108 -10.63 -13.60 1.54
C ALA A 108 -11.92 -13.09 2.18
N LYS A 109 -12.99 -13.90 2.13
CA LYS A 109 -14.34 -13.47 2.51
C LYS A 109 -14.64 -13.70 3.99
N TYR A 110 -14.09 -14.76 4.57
CA TYR A 110 -14.37 -15.15 5.97
C TYR A 110 -13.19 -14.95 6.92
N GLY A 111 -12.02 -14.53 6.43
CA GLY A 111 -10.88 -14.15 7.25
C GLY A 111 -10.19 -15.32 7.97
N PHE A 112 -10.34 -16.55 7.46
CA PHE A 112 -9.60 -17.68 8.01
C PHE A 112 -8.11 -17.54 7.66
N PRO A 113 -7.19 -17.92 8.57
CA PRO A 113 -5.77 -18.04 8.21
C PRO A 113 -5.57 -19.06 7.10
N VAL A 114 -4.63 -18.80 6.20
CA VAL A 114 -4.37 -19.66 5.03
C VAL A 114 -4.05 -21.10 5.45
N ARG A 115 -3.12 -21.27 6.39
CA ARG A 115 -2.72 -22.61 6.87
C ARG A 115 -3.88 -23.37 7.52
N LEU A 116 -4.64 -22.70 8.38
CA LEU A 116 -5.81 -23.31 9.02
C LEU A 116 -6.89 -23.69 8.00
N SER A 117 -7.12 -22.85 6.99
CA SER A 117 -8.08 -23.14 5.91
C SER A 117 -7.67 -24.38 5.13
N LYS A 118 -6.38 -24.54 4.81
CA LYS A 118 -5.85 -25.74 4.16
C LYS A 118 -6.04 -26.99 5.03
N GLU A 119 -5.69 -26.91 6.31
CA GLU A 119 -5.87 -28.03 7.24
C GLU A 119 -7.34 -28.43 7.37
N LEU A 120 -8.25 -27.46 7.48
CA LEU A 120 -9.69 -27.71 7.56
C LEU A 120 -10.24 -28.33 6.29
N LEU A 121 -9.88 -27.80 5.12
CA LEU A 121 -10.33 -28.35 3.84
C LEU A 121 -9.81 -29.78 3.65
N SER A 122 -8.54 -30.04 4.01
CA SER A 122 -7.98 -31.39 3.98
C SER A 122 -8.68 -32.33 4.96
N PHE A 123 -8.95 -31.88 6.19
CA PHE A 123 -9.68 -32.64 7.20
C PHE A 123 -11.09 -33.03 6.72
N ILE A 124 -11.85 -32.08 6.18
CA ILE A 124 -13.19 -32.32 5.65
C ILE A 124 -13.13 -33.30 4.47
N ASN A 125 -12.17 -33.14 3.56
CA ASN A 125 -12.00 -34.07 2.43
C ASN A 125 -11.66 -35.49 2.92
N ASN A 126 -10.72 -35.61 3.86
CA ASN A 126 -10.34 -36.90 4.43
C ASN A 126 -11.55 -37.59 5.08
N ILE A 127 -12.33 -36.90 5.92
CA ILE A 127 -13.52 -37.47 6.55
C ILE A 127 -14.58 -37.91 5.53
N SER A 128 -14.71 -37.13 4.45
CA SER A 128 -15.73 -37.38 3.43
C SER A 128 -15.41 -38.58 2.54
N GLU A 129 -14.13 -38.90 2.36
CA GLU A 129 -13.65 -40.02 1.54
C GLU A 129 -13.50 -41.33 2.33
N GLU A 130 -13.43 -41.26 3.66
CA GLU A 130 -13.25 -42.44 4.52
C GLU A 130 -14.49 -43.31 4.57
N ALA A 131 -14.29 -44.63 4.67
CA ALA A 131 -15.36 -45.63 4.73
C ALA A 131 -16.09 -45.58 6.10
N ASN A 132 -17.29 -46.14 6.21
CA ASN A 132 -18.02 -46.15 7.50
C ASN A 132 -17.26 -46.97 8.55
N GLU A 133 -16.65 -48.06 8.11
CA GLU A 133 -15.95 -49.05 8.92
C GLU A 133 -14.76 -48.44 9.66
N SER A 134 -14.10 -47.42 9.10
CA SER A 134 -12.98 -46.74 9.78
C SER A 134 -13.42 -46.03 11.07
N PHE A 135 -14.71 -45.75 11.23
CA PHE A 135 -15.26 -45.10 12.43
C PHE A 135 -15.78 -46.11 13.46
N TYR A 136 -15.92 -47.40 13.13
CA TYR A 136 -16.54 -48.38 14.02
C TYR A 136 -15.74 -48.56 15.32
N GLY A 137 -14.42 -48.60 15.24
CA GLY A 137 -13.58 -48.62 16.44
C GLY A 137 -13.75 -47.38 17.32
N PHE A 138 -14.10 -46.22 16.75
CA PHE A 138 -14.44 -45.04 17.55
C PHE A 138 -15.82 -45.17 18.20
N ILE A 139 -16.79 -45.71 17.46
CA ILE A 139 -18.18 -45.92 17.91
C ILE A 139 -18.25 -46.94 19.05
N GLU A 140 -17.51 -48.04 18.97
CA GLU A 140 -17.47 -49.09 19.99
C GLU A 140 -16.93 -48.60 21.34
N ASN A 141 -16.16 -47.51 21.33
CA ASN A 141 -15.59 -46.90 22.52
C ASN A 141 -16.42 -45.73 23.07
N LEU A 142 -17.61 -45.46 22.53
CA LEU A 142 -18.48 -44.37 23.00
C LEU A 142 -19.09 -44.68 24.37
N SER A 143 -19.25 -43.65 25.20
CA SER A 143 -20.01 -43.75 26.45
C SER A 143 -21.52 -43.80 26.18
N GLU A 144 -22.30 -44.20 27.19
CA GLU A 144 -23.76 -44.16 27.11
C GLU A 144 -24.32 -42.73 26.96
N GLU A 145 -23.64 -41.69 27.46
CA GLU A 145 -24.05 -40.32 27.17
C GLU A 145 -23.81 -39.94 25.71
N GLU A 146 -22.70 -40.39 25.13
CA GLU A 146 -22.36 -40.16 23.72
C GLU A 146 -23.34 -40.91 22.80
N PHE A 147 -23.72 -42.15 23.13
CA PHE A 147 -24.78 -42.85 22.39
C PHE A 147 -26.11 -42.10 22.44
N LYS A 148 -26.53 -41.62 23.62
CA LYS A 148 -27.75 -40.81 23.75
C LYS A 148 -27.68 -39.51 22.95
N PHE A 149 -26.49 -38.91 22.83
CA PHE A 149 -26.28 -37.74 21.98
C PHE A 149 -26.50 -38.09 20.50
N PHE A 150 -25.91 -39.18 20.01
CA PHE A 150 -26.10 -39.63 18.62
C PHE A 150 -27.52 -40.09 18.32
N ASP A 151 -28.20 -40.76 19.25
CA ASP A 151 -29.60 -41.13 19.11
C ASP A 151 -30.49 -39.89 18.90
N LYS A 152 -30.28 -38.84 19.71
CA LYS A 152 -30.98 -37.55 19.54
C LYS A 152 -30.64 -36.86 18.23
N LEU A 153 -29.38 -36.91 17.81
CA LEU A 153 -28.94 -36.30 16.56
C LEU A 153 -29.53 -37.04 15.35
N LEU A 154 -29.62 -38.36 15.43
CA LEU A 154 -30.24 -39.20 14.41
C LEU A 154 -31.74 -38.92 14.29
N LEU A 155 -32.46 -38.78 15.40
CA LEU A 155 -33.87 -38.37 15.35
C LEU A 155 -34.05 -37.02 14.64
N LYS A 156 -33.20 -36.04 14.95
CA LYS A 156 -33.19 -34.76 14.22
C LYS A 156 -32.91 -34.95 12.73
N TYR A 157 -32.01 -35.85 12.36
CA TYR A 157 -31.74 -36.17 10.96
C TYR A 157 -32.98 -36.75 10.27
N LEU A 158 -33.69 -37.68 10.92
CA LEU A 158 -34.95 -38.23 10.41
C LEU A 158 -36.02 -37.15 10.26
N ASP A 159 -36.08 -36.21 11.20
CA ASP A 159 -36.97 -35.03 11.17
C ASP A 159 -36.75 -34.08 10.01
N LEU A 160 -35.56 -34.09 9.39
CA LEU A 160 -35.31 -33.35 8.16
C LEU A 160 -35.98 -33.99 6.92
N GLY A 161 -36.59 -35.17 7.05
CA GLY A 161 -37.24 -35.87 5.95
C GLY A 161 -36.28 -36.35 4.87
N ILE A 162 -34.99 -36.50 5.20
CA ILE A 162 -33.99 -36.99 4.27
C ILE A 162 -34.19 -38.50 4.14
N PRO A 163 -34.52 -39.02 2.94
CA PRO A 163 -34.77 -40.44 2.77
C PRO A 163 -33.52 -41.26 3.11
N ILE A 164 -33.73 -42.49 3.58
CA ILE A 164 -32.68 -43.47 3.87
C ILE A 164 -32.92 -44.66 2.95
N GLU A 165 -32.56 -44.47 1.69
CA GLU A 165 -32.65 -45.47 0.64
C GLU A 165 -31.25 -45.92 0.22
N ARG A 166 -31.17 -47.05 -0.47
CA ARG A 166 -29.91 -47.55 -1.01
C ARG A 166 -29.34 -46.54 -2.01
N ASN A 167 -28.05 -46.23 -1.90
CA ASN A 167 -27.29 -45.37 -2.81
C ASN A 167 -27.64 -43.87 -2.81
N ILE A 168 -28.25 -43.34 -1.75
CA ILE A 168 -28.42 -41.88 -1.64
C ILE A 168 -27.06 -41.22 -1.46
N ASN A 169 -26.77 -40.24 -2.32
CA ASN A 169 -25.64 -39.34 -2.17
C ASN A 169 -25.98 -38.25 -1.14
N ILE A 170 -25.34 -38.32 0.03
CA ILE A 170 -25.52 -37.34 1.10
C ILE A 170 -24.43 -36.27 1.00
N ASP A 171 -24.83 -35.03 0.71
CA ASP A 171 -23.97 -33.86 0.85
C ASP A 171 -23.71 -33.55 2.33
N LEU A 172 -22.53 -33.96 2.80
CA LEU A 172 -22.12 -33.90 4.19
C LEU A 172 -22.09 -32.47 4.74
N LEU A 173 -21.71 -31.47 3.94
CA LEU A 173 -21.66 -30.07 4.35
C LEU A 173 -23.07 -29.50 4.47
N SER A 174 -23.93 -29.75 3.48
CA SER A 174 -25.34 -29.36 3.55
C SER A 174 -26.03 -29.96 4.78
N LEU A 175 -25.75 -31.23 5.10
CA LEU A 175 -26.30 -31.89 6.27
C LEU A 175 -25.75 -31.32 7.59
N ALA A 176 -24.45 -31.06 7.68
CA ALA A 176 -23.82 -30.44 8.86
C ALA A 176 -24.42 -29.07 9.19
N SER A 177 -24.66 -28.23 8.17
CA SER A 177 -25.31 -26.93 8.36
C SER A 177 -26.76 -27.07 8.85
N LYS A 178 -27.56 -27.96 8.24
CA LYS A 178 -28.95 -28.23 8.68
C LYS A 178 -29.04 -28.72 10.13
N LEU A 179 -28.12 -29.59 10.53
CA LEU A 179 -28.04 -30.13 11.90
C LEU A 179 -27.35 -29.17 12.89
N LYS A 180 -26.79 -28.05 12.40
CA LYS A 180 -26.01 -27.07 13.19
C LYS A 180 -24.85 -27.71 13.97
N THR A 181 -24.19 -28.69 13.36
CA THR A 181 -23.10 -29.45 13.97
C THR A 181 -21.90 -29.54 13.02
N GLY A 182 -20.78 -30.05 13.51
CA GLY A 182 -19.57 -30.21 12.72
C GLY A 182 -19.62 -31.42 11.78
N VAL A 183 -18.76 -31.38 10.76
CA VAL A 183 -18.68 -32.39 9.69
C VAL A 183 -18.25 -33.76 10.23
N PHE A 184 -17.30 -33.80 11.17
CA PHE A 184 -16.88 -35.05 11.79
C PHE A 184 -18.03 -35.66 12.61
N THR A 185 -18.76 -34.83 13.37
CA THR A 185 -19.92 -35.30 14.13
C THR A 185 -21.02 -35.85 13.22
N VAL A 186 -21.32 -35.20 12.08
CA VAL A 186 -22.26 -35.76 11.10
C VAL A 186 -21.74 -37.05 10.50
N ARG A 187 -20.47 -37.12 10.11
CA ARG A 187 -19.89 -38.34 9.55
C ARG A 187 -19.97 -39.50 10.53
N LEU A 188 -19.66 -39.24 11.79
CA LEU A 188 -19.71 -40.21 12.87
C LEU A 188 -21.16 -40.64 13.17
N MET A 189 -22.13 -39.74 13.09
CA MET A 189 -23.57 -40.08 13.18
C MET A 189 -24.00 -41.00 12.04
N LEU A 190 -23.58 -40.75 10.80
CA LEU A 190 -23.91 -41.62 9.67
C LEU A 190 -23.22 -42.99 9.79
N ALA A 191 -21.99 -43.04 10.28
CA ALA A 191 -21.31 -44.28 10.59
C ALA A 191 -21.99 -45.02 11.77
N TYR A 192 -22.48 -44.30 12.78
CA TYR A 192 -23.26 -44.85 13.88
C TYR A 192 -24.57 -45.47 13.38
N LEU A 193 -25.31 -44.78 12.52
CA LEU A 193 -26.51 -45.33 11.87
C LEU A 193 -26.18 -46.63 11.11
N SER A 194 -25.12 -46.62 10.31
CA SER A 194 -24.64 -47.80 9.58
C SER A 194 -24.32 -48.94 10.54
N TRP A 195 -23.59 -48.66 11.61
CA TRP A 195 -23.19 -49.64 12.63
C TRP A 195 -24.40 -50.22 13.40
N VAL A 196 -25.36 -49.37 13.81
CA VAL A 196 -26.60 -49.83 14.48
C VAL A 196 -27.38 -50.79 13.61
N LEU A 197 -27.47 -50.48 12.32
CA LEU A 197 -28.17 -51.29 11.34
C LEU A 197 -27.41 -52.60 11.03
N SER A 198 -26.10 -52.55 10.78
CA SER A 198 -25.35 -53.72 10.32
C SER A 198 -24.83 -54.61 11.44
N SER A 199 -24.27 -54.01 12.49
CA SER A 199 -23.30 -54.64 13.39
C SER A 199 -23.73 -54.64 14.85
N TYR A 200 -24.66 -53.77 15.27
CA TYR A 200 -25.09 -53.71 16.65
C TYR A 200 -25.84 -54.99 17.05
N ARG A 201 -25.29 -55.68 18.04
CA ARG A 201 -25.85 -56.91 18.64
C ARG A 201 -25.81 -56.74 20.16
N PRO A 202 -26.89 -56.24 20.79
CA PRO A 202 -26.90 -56.05 22.23
C PRO A 202 -26.85 -57.40 22.94
N ASP A 203 -25.94 -57.53 23.91
CA ASP A 203 -25.95 -58.68 24.82
C ASP A 203 -27.01 -58.43 25.89
N ILE A 204 -28.22 -58.93 25.64
CA ILE A 204 -29.41 -58.75 26.50
C ILE A 204 -29.14 -59.16 27.95
N SER A 205 -28.23 -60.11 28.18
CA SER A 205 -27.88 -60.58 29.53
C SER A 205 -27.10 -59.55 30.36
N LYS A 206 -26.43 -58.58 29.70
CA LYS A 206 -25.60 -57.55 30.33
C LYS A 206 -26.28 -56.19 30.42
N ILE A 207 -27.51 -56.06 29.92
CA ILE A 207 -28.26 -54.80 29.96
C ILE A 207 -28.77 -54.56 31.39
N ASP A 208 -28.64 -53.32 31.88
CA ASP A 208 -29.18 -52.95 33.18
C ASP A 208 -30.72 -53.06 33.22
N VAL A 209 -31.28 -53.30 34.40
CA VAL A 209 -32.72 -53.54 34.58
C VAL A 209 -33.59 -52.43 33.99
N LYS A 210 -33.17 -51.17 34.10
CA LYS A 210 -33.94 -50.02 33.61
C LYS A 210 -33.97 -50.00 32.08
N THR A 211 -32.82 -50.22 31.45
CA THR A 211 -32.73 -50.30 29.99
C THR A 211 -33.46 -51.54 29.45
N LYS A 212 -33.40 -52.67 30.17
CA LYS A 212 -34.14 -53.88 29.82
C LYS A 212 -35.65 -53.66 29.84
N MET A 213 -36.20 -53.07 30.91
CA MET A 213 -37.63 -52.73 30.99
C MET A 213 -38.06 -51.80 29.85
N ARG A 214 -37.22 -50.82 29.48
CA ARG A 214 -37.48 -49.94 28.35
C ARG A 214 -37.55 -50.72 27.03
N ILE A 215 -36.60 -51.62 26.78
CA ILE A 215 -36.57 -52.47 25.57
C ILE A 215 -37.79 -53.41 25.53
N GLU A 216 -38.18 -54.00 26.66
CA GLU A 216 -39.37 -54.85 26.76
C GLU A 216 -40.65 -54.07 26.41
N ASN A 217 -40.78 -52.82 26.87
CA ASN A 217 -41.91 -51.97 26.51
C ASN A 217 -41.92 -51.68 25.00
N VAL A 218 -40.77 -51.32 24.42
CA VAL A 218 -40.63 -51.11 22.97
C VAL A 218 -41.00 -52.39 22.20
N SER A 219 -40.58 -53.58 22.67
CA SER A 219 -40.86 -54.84 21.99
C SER A 219 -42.34 -55.22 21.92
N ARG A 220 -43.18 -54.70 22.84
CA ARG A 220 -44.63 -54.95 22.81
C ARG A 220 -45.31 -54.15 21.70
N GLU A 221 -44.85 -52.91 21.48
CA GLU A 221 -45.46 -51.99 20.52
C GLU A 221 -44.88 -52.15 19.11
N ILE A 222 -43.62 -52.61 19.00
CA ILE A 222 -42.89 -52.60 17.74
C ILE A 222 -43.46 -53.53 16.66
N VAL A 223 -44.10 -54.64 17.04
CA VAL A 223 -44.67 -55.59 16.08
C VAL A 223 -45.78 -54.92 15.26
N ASP A 224 -46.75 -54.31 15.93
CA ASP A 224 -47.86 -53.61 15.29
C ASP A 224 -47.38 -52.41 14.46
N VAL A 225 -46.36 -51.69 14.95
CA VAL A 225 -45.77 -50.56 14.23
C VAL A 225 -45.05 -51.03 12.97
N LEU A 226 -44.25 -52.09 13.04
CA LEU A 226 -43.52 -52.61 11.89
C LEU A 226 -44.46 -53.08 10.78
N ASP A 227 -45.59 -53.70 11.11
CA ASP A 227 -46.61 -54.07 10.13
C ASP A 227 -47.18 -52.83 9.43
N ARG A 228 -47.44 -51.75 10.17
CA ARG A 228 -47.92 -50.47 9.59
C ARG A 228 -46.89 -49.80 8.68
N VAL A 229 -45.60 -49.85 9.05
CA VAL A 229 -44.53 -49.19 8.28
C VAL A 229 -43.80 -50.11 7.30
N GLY A 230 -44.35 -51.30 7.04
CA GLY A 230 -43.81 -52.25 6.05
C GLY A 230 -42.41 -52.77 6.40
N GLY A 231 -42.14 -53.03 7.67
CA GLY A 231 -40.86 -53.56 8.16
C GLY A 231 -39.71 -52.54 8.22
N ASN A 232 -39.97 -51.26 7.92
CA ASN A 232 -38.95 -50.22 7.98
C ASN A 232 -38.62 -49.82 9.43
N VAL A 233 -37.52 -50.33 9.96
CA VAL A 233 -37.07 -50.08 11.35
C VAL A 233 -36.86 -48.60 11.68
N ILE A 234 -36.54 -47.78 10.68
CA ILE A 234 -36.34 -46.34 10.85
C ILE A 234 -37.68 -45.63 11.01
N ALA A 235 -38.65 -45.97 10.16
CA ALA A 235 -40.01 -45.48 10.29
C ALA A 235 -40.63 -45.91 11.62
N ALA A 236 -40.35 -47.14 12.08
CA ALA A 236 -40.80 -47.63 13.37
C ALA A 236 -40.19 -46.85 14.54
N SER A 237 -38.88 -46.58 14.51
CA SER A 237 -38.21 -45.72 15.51
C SER A 237 -38.85 -44.33 15.60
N ARG A 238 -39.25 -43.76 14.45
CA ARG A 238 -39.92 -42.47 14.39
C ARG A 238 -41.34 -42.51 14.97
N GLU A 239 -42.13 -43.51 14.59
CA GLU A 239 -43.52 -43.66 15.04
C GLU A 239 -43.61 -43.92 16.55
N LEU A 240 -42.66 -44.71 17.08
CA LEU A 240 -42.55 -44.99 18.51
C LEU A 240 -41.92 -43.85 19.32
N GLY A 241 -41.25 -42.90 18.67
CA GLY A 241 -40.51 -41.83 19.36
C GLY A 241 -39.35 -42.34 20.22
N VAL A 242 -38.75 -43.49 19.89
CA VAL A 242 -37.64 -44.11 20.62
C VAL A 242 -36.38 -44.20 19.76
N SER A 243 -35.23 -44.46 20.39
CA SER A 243 -33.96 -44.55 19.66
C SER A 243 -33.95 -45.75 18.71
N LEU A 244 -33.25 -45.62 17.58
CA LEU A 244 -33.07 -46.74 16.64
C LEU A 244 -32.36 -47.92 17.33
N ARG A 245 -31.44 -47.63 18.26
CA ARG A 245 -30.75 -48.63 19.07
C ARG A 245 -31.73 -49.46 19.92
N ASP A 246 -32.71 -48.81 20.53
CA ASP A 246 -33.76 -49.48 21.31
C ASP A 246 -34.68 -50.34 20.41
N VAL A 247 -35.01 -49.85 19.21
CA VAL A 247 -35.76 -50.62 18.20
C VAL A 247 -35.00 -51.89 17.81
N ILE A 248 -33.71 -51.77 17.47
CA ILE A 248 -32.88 -52.93 17.10
C ILE A 248 -32.74 -53.88 18.30
N ALA A 249 -32.54 -53.37 19.51
CA ALA A 249 -32.47 -54.21 20.71
C ALA A 249 -33.78 -54.96 20.99
N ALA A 250 -34.93 -54.31 20.79
CA ALA A 250 -36.25 -54.94 20.93
C ALA A 250 -36.44 -56.06 19.90
N LEU A 251 -35.98 -55.85 18.66
CA LEU A 251 -35.99 -56.88 17.62
C LEU A 251 -35.12 -58.09 17.99
N TYR A 252 -33.91 -57.88 18.51
CA TYR A 252 -33.06 -58.97 19.01
C TYR A 252 -33.69 -59.72 20.19
N LEU A 253 -34.38 -59.00 21.07
CA LEU A 253 -35.10 -59.61 22.19
C LEU A 253 -36.22 -60.52 21.69
N LEU A 254 -37.05 -60.05 20.75
CA LEU A 254 -38.12 -60.85 20.16
C LEU A 254 -37.58 -62.09 19.41
N GLU A 255 -36.46 -61.95 18.70
CA GLU A 255 -35.77 -63.07 18.06
C GLU A 255 -35.27 -64.10 19.07
N SER A 256 -34.73 -63.66 20.21
CA SER A 256 -34.26 -64.56 21.26
C SER A 256 -35.38 -65.41 21.89
N TYR A 257 -36.63 -64.92 21.82
CA TYR A 257 -37.83 -65.65 22.24
C TYR A 257 -38.48 -66.45 21.10
N GLY A 258 -37.94 -66.41 19.87
CA GLY A 258 -38.50 -67.09 18.71
C GLY A 258 -39.78 -66.46 18.16
N LEU A 259 -40.08 -65.20 18.53
CA LEU A 259 -41.29 -64.50 18.10
C LEU A 259 -41.15 -63.83 16.73
N LEU A 260 -39.92 -63.52 16.30
CA LEU A 260 -39.61 -62.90 15.01
C LEU A 260 -38.30 -63.46 14.43
N LYS A 261 -38.24 -63.57 13.09
CA LYS A 261 -36.98 -63.79 12.35
C LYS A 261 -36.49 -62.46 11.78
N THR A 262 -35.59 -61.77 12.50
CA THR A 262 -35.10 -60.41 12.14
C THR A 262 -34.46 -60.33 10.76
N ARG A 263 -33.80 -61.40 10.30
CA ARG A 263 -33.10 -61.45 9.01
C ARG A 263 -34.01 -61.35 7.78
N GLU A 264 -35.29 -61.67 7.91
CA GLU A 264 -36.26 -61.60 6.81
C GLU A 264 -36.95 -60.23 6.71
N ILE A 265 -37.00 -59.48 7.82
CA ILE A 265 -37.80 -58.25 7.94
C ILE A 265 -36.97 -56.99 7.69
N VAL A 266 -35.69 -56.99 8.09
CA VAL A 266 -34.86 -55.78 8.06
C VAL A 266 -34.05 -55.72 6.78
N GLY A 267 -34.63 -55.13 5.73
CA GLY A 267 -33.89 -54.71 4.55
C GLY A 267 -32.89 -53.60 4.93
N LEU A 268 -31.65 -53.96 5.23
CA LEU A 268 -30.63 -52.99 5.63
C LEU A 268 -30.32 -52.04 4.45
N PRO A 269 -30.50 -50.72 4.61
CA PRO A 269 -30.09 -49.76 3.61
C PRO A 269 -28.56 -49.64 3.61
N SER A 270 -27.93 -49.84 2.45
CA SER A 270 -26.52 -49.48 2.23
C SER A 270 -26.45 -48.00 1.86
N MET A 271 -25.92 -47.16 2.74
CA MET A 271 -25.66 -45.75 2.45
C MET A 271 -24.30 -45.58 1.79
N LYS A 272 -24.26 -44.88 0.66
CA LYS A 272 -23.00 -44.46 0.02
C LYS A 272 -22.84 -42.95 0.22
N ILE A 273 -21.90 -42.56 1.08
CA ILE A 273 -21.63 -41.15 1.36
C ILE A 273 -20.63 -40.66 0.31
N GLU A 274 -21.03 -39.72 -0.54
CA GLU A 274 -20.10 -39.06 -1.47
C GLU A 274 -19.95 -37.59 -1.07
N GLY A 275 -18.97 -37.28 -0.22
CA GLY A 275 -18.55 -35.90 0.01
C GLY A 275 -17.35 -35.56 -0.87
N LYS A 276 -17.51 -35.51 -2.20
CA LYS A 276 -16.42 -35.03 -3.06
C LYS A 276 -16.38 -33.50 -3.03
N ILE A 277 -15.51 -32.95 -2.19
CA ILE A 277 -15.16 -31.53 -2.27
C ILE A 277 -13.97 -31.44 -3.21
N SER A 278 -14.23 -31.05 -4.47
CA SER A 278 -13.14 -30.85 -5.42
C SER A 278 -12.37 -29.58 -5.06
N PHE A 279 -11.31 -29.72 -4.29
CA PHE A 279 -10.37 -28.64 -4.03
C PHE A 279 -9.40 -28.53 -5.21
N LYS A 280 -9.64 -27.56 -6.11
CA LYS A 280 -8.64 -27.16 -7.10
C LYS A 280 -7.95 -25.91 -6.60
N VAL A 281 -6.77 -26.04 -5.99
CA VAL A 281 -5.83 -24.92 -5.98
C VAL A 281 -5.52 -24.62 -7.44
N PRO A 282 -5.64 -23.37 -7.91
CA PRO A 282 -5.18 -23.00 -9.23
C PRO A 282 -3.75 -23.52 -9.41
N LYS A 283 -3.52 -24.40 -10.38
CA LYS A 283 -2.17 -24.84 -10.72
C LYS A 283 -1.47 -23.66 -11.37
N ILE A 284 -0.74 -22.90 -10.56
CA ILE A 284 0.07 -21.79 -11.04
C ILE A 284 1.34 -22.40 -11.66
N ASP A 285 1.73 -22.04 -12.87
CA ASP A 285 3.01 -22.49 -13.44
C ASP A 285 4.16 -21.62 -12.89
N LEU A 286 5.04 -22.17 -12.05
CA LEU A 286 6.23 -21.41 -11.56
C LEU A 286 7.19 -21.08 -12.69
N ARG A 287 7.14 -21.81 -13.81
CA ARG A 287 8.06 -21.57 -14.93
C ARG A 287 7.76 -20.25 -15.61
N GLU A 288 6.50 -19.84 -15.68
CA GLU A 288 6.11 -18.50 -16.16
C GLU A 288 6.53 -17.42 -15.17
N VAL A 289 6.26 -17.62 -13.87
CA VAL A 289 6.70 -16.70 -12.79
C VAL A 289 8.22 -16.48 -12.80
N ARG A 290 9.02 -17.55 -12.96
CA ARG A 290 10.49 -17.45 -13.01
C ARG A 290 11.00 -16.76 -14.27
N LYS A 291 10.32 -16.93 -15.41
CA LYS A 291 10.64 -16.20 -16.64
C LYS A 291 10.38 -14.70 -16.46
N GLU A 292 9.23 -14.34 -15.90
CA GLU A 292 8.89 -12.93 -15.63
C GLU A 292 9.86 -12.25 -14.66
N THR A 293 10.37 -12.94 -13.64
CA THR A 293 11.35 -12.35 -12.72
C THR A 293 12.72 -12.07 -13.33
N LYS A 294 13.11 -12.76 -14.43
CA LYS A 294 14.39 -12.48 -15.11
C LYS A 294 14.35 -11.17 -15.91
N ASP A 295 13.16 -10.74 -16.30
CA ASP A 295 12.99 -9.50 -17.06
C ASP A 295 12.92 -8.28 -16.15
N ILE A 296 12.88 -8.44 -14.82
CA ILE A 296 12.83 -7.32 -13.89
C ILE A 296 14.23 -6.71 -13.70
N PHE A 297 14.39 -5.45 -14.07
CA PHE A 297 15.62 -4.69 -13.87
C PHE A 297 15.33 -3.28 -13.37
N VAL A 298 16.26 -2.77 -12.55
CA VAL A 298 16.24 -1.41 -12.02
C VAL A 298 17.37 -0.64 -12.70
N ASP A 299 17.03 0.43 -13.41
CA ASP A 299 18.00 1.33 -14.05
C ASP A 299 17.57 2.77 -13.81
N VAL A 300 18.31 3.49 -12.97
CA VAL A 300 18.04 4.90 -12.65
C VAL A 300 19.14 5.74 -13.27
N CYS A 301 18.76 6.70 -14.11
CA CYS A 301 19.64 7.59 -14.83
C CYS A 301 19.47 9.04 -14.36
N VAL A 302 20.54 9.84 -14.46
CA VAL A 302 20.52 11.25 -14.03
C VAL A 302 21.08 12.14 -15.14
N ARG A 303 20.33 13.19 -15.48
CA ARG A 303 20.76 14.28 -16.37
C ARG A 303 20.79 15.58 -15.60
N ARG A 304 21.72 16.46 -15.95
CA ARG A 304 21.92 17.74 -15.29
C ARG A 304 22.40 18.78 -16.29
N GLY A 305 22.18 20.04 -15.95
CA GLY A 305 22.66 21.19 -16.71
C GLY A 305 22.33 22.46 -15.96
N PHE A 306 22.93 23.58 -16.37
CA PHE A 306 22.65 24.87 -15.78
C PHE A 306 22.47 25.94 -16.83
N ASP A 307 21.72 26.96 -16.46
CA ASP A 307 21.64 28.23 -17.13
C ASP A 307 21.60 29.35 -16.09
N PHE A 308 21.36 30.55 -16.58
CA PHE A 308 21.46 31.79 -15.82
C PHE A 308 20.10 32.49 -15.90
N SER A 309 19.53 32.96 -14.79
CA SER A 309 18.22 33.61 -14.82
C SER A 309 17.95 34.41 -13.55
N GLY A 310 17.49 35.65 -13.67
CA GLY A 310 17.06 36.48 -12.54
C GLY A 310 18.19 36.93 -11.61
N GLY A 311 19.45 36.92 -12.06
CA GLY A 311 20.60 37.05 -11.16
C GLY A 311 20.96 35.76 -10.39
N TYR A 312 20.41 34.60 -10.78
CA TYR A 312 20.68 33.29 -10.18
C TYR A 312 21.27 32.32 -11.20
N VAL A 313 22.03 31.34 -10.70
CA VAL A 313 22.40 30.14 -11.44
C VAL A 313 21.28 29.13 -11.29
N ARG A 314 20.62 28.79 -12.39
CA ARG A 314 19.50 27.86 -12.42
C ARG A 314 20.05 26.48 -12.78
N PHE A 315 20.21 25.63 -11.78
CA PHE A 315 20.79 24.29 -11.89
C PHE A 315 19.69 23.24 -11.94
N LYS A 316 19.48 22.61 -13.10
CA LYS A 316 18.43 21.62 -13.32
C LYS A 316 18.96 20.19 -13.21
N VAL A 317 18.26 19.35 -12.46
CA VAL A 317 18.53 17.92 -12.32
C VAL A 317 17.27 17.15 -12.74
N ALA A 318 17.43 16.17 -13.62
CA ALA A 318 16.37 15.25 -14.04
C ALA A 318 16.78 13.81 -13.71
N VAL A 319 15.90 13.10 -13.02
CA VAL A 319 16.08 11.69 -12.64
C VAL A 319 15.06 10.87 -13.42
N GLU A 320 15.54 9.86 -14.12
CA GLU A 320 14.77 9.00 -15.04
C GLU A 320 14.89 7.55 -14.56
N ASN A 321 13.77 6.84 -14.43
CA ASN A 321 13.76 5.41 -14.16
C ASN A 321 13.55 4.64 -15.47
N LYS A 322 14.61 4.11 -16.05
CA LYS A 322 14.58 3.26 -17.24
C LYS A 322 14.29 1.79 -16.92
N GLY A 323 14.29 1.43 -15.64
CA GLY A 323 13.88 0.12 -15.16
C GLY A 323 12.41 -0.16 -15.46
N ASN A 324 12.03 -1.44 -15.42
CA ASN A 324 10.65 -1.87 -15.62
C ASN A 324 9.84 -2.00 -14.31
N VAL A 325 10.40 -1.52 -13.19
CA VAL A 325 9.77 -1.49 -11.87
C VAL A 325 9.91 -0.10 -11.23
N PRO A 326 8.91 0.35 -10.44
CA PRO A 326 8.99 1.62 -9.75
C PRO A 326 10.06 1.60 -8.65
N VAL A 327 10.77 2.73 -8.50
CA VAL A 327 11.72 2.96 -7.40
C VAL A 327 11.16 3.97 -6.43
N SER A 328 11.46 3.82 -5.14
CA SER A 328 10.86 4.66 -4.08
C SER A 328 11.90 5.43 -3.29
N ARG A 329 11.45 6.47 -2.56
CA ARG A 329 12.29 7.33 -1.71
C ARG A 329 13.48 7.93 -2.50
N VAL A 330 13.19 8.44 -3.69
CA VAL A 330 14.20 9.05 -4.53
C VAL A 330 14.55 10.42 -3.96
N ASN A 331 15.79 10.60 -3.51
CA ASN A 331 16.30 11.86 -2.99
C ASN A 331 17.39 12.41 -3.90
N VAL A 332 17.37 13.72 -4.11
CA VAL A 332 18.39 14.47 -4.82
C VAL A 332 19.16 15.30 -3.81
N ILE A 333 20.47 15.07 -3.73
CA ILE A 333 21.37 15.77 -2.81
C ILE A 333 22.38 16.55 -3.64
N LEU A 334 22.38 17.88 -3.52
CA LEU A 334 23.39 18.74 -4.13
C LEU A 334 24.51 19.09 -3.15
N ASN A 335 25.74 18.96 -3.60
CA ASN A 335 26.92 19.53 -2.95
C ASN A 335 27.11 20.94 -3.52
N ILE A 336 26.65 21.94 -2.76
CA ILE A 336 26.65 23.34 -3.16
C ILE A 336 27.88 24.00 -2.52
N PRO A 337 28.78 24.62 -3.30
CA PRO A 337 29.94 25.33 -2.75
C PRO A 337 29.52 26.52 -1.91
N ASP A 338 30.35 26.92 -0.94
CA ASP A 338 30.12 28.09 -0.07
C ASP A 338 29.95 29.40 -0.83
N GLY A 339 30.46 29.45 -2.08
CA GLY A 339 30.25 30.58 -2.99
C GLY A 339 28.81 30.73 -3.47
N PHE A 340 27.89 29.83 -3.11
CA PHE A 340 26.48 29.89 -3.46
C PHE A 340 25.55 29.72 -2.26
N ARG A 341 24.38 30.33 -2.36
CA ARG A 341 23.25 30.12 -1.46
C ARG A 341 22.04 29.61 -2.24
N VAL A 342 21.34 28.61 -1.70
CA VAL A 342 20.05 28.17 -2.30
C VAL A 342 19.02 29.27 -2.07
N GLY A 343 18.55 29.89 -3.16
CA GLY A 343 17.43 30.82 -3.12
C GLY A 343 16.11 30.06 -3.00
N TRP A 344 15.78 29.26 -4.01
CA TRP A 344 14.63 28.35 -3.97
C TRP A 344 14.82 27.16 -4.89
N ILE A 345 13.90 26.21 -4.80
CA ILE A 345 13.86 25.01 -5.62
C ILE A 345 12.49 24.94 -6.29
N GLU A 346 12.44 24.44 -7.52
CA GLU A 346 11.21 24.14 -8.25
C GLU A 346 11.18 22.65 -8.61
N PRO A 347 10.02 21.97 -8.55
CA PRO A 347 8.74 22.46 -8.02
C PRO A 347 8.75 22.64 -6.48
N ARG A 348 7.84 23.47 -5.96
CA ARG A 348 7.72 23.73 -4.50
C ARG A 348 7.09 22.58 -3.70
N GLY A 349 6.36 21.68 -4.35
CA GLY A 349 5.68 20.56 -3.69
C GLY A 349 6.58 19.43 -3.18
N TYR A 350 7.88 19.43 -3.51
CA TYR A 350 8.81 18.42 -3.01
C TYR A 350 9.21 18.69 -1.56
N ARG A 351 9.33 17.61 -0.77
CA ARG A 351 9.77 17.69 0.64
C ARG A 351 11.26 18.01 0.69
N ARG A 352 11.66 18.87 1.63
CA ARG A 352 13.02 19.42 1.69
C ARG A 352 13.63 19.26 3.08
N GLY A 353 14.91 18.96 3.11
CA GLY A 353 15.78 19.01 4.29
C GLY A 353 17.11 19.64 3.90
N GLY A 354 17.17 20.97 3.81
CA GLY A 354 18.36 21.69 3.35
C GLY A 354 18.65 21.50 1.86
N ASN A 355 19.81 20.94 1.53
CA ASN A 355 20.24 20.58 0.16
C ASN A 355 19.70 19.23 -0.33
N ILE A 356 18.89 18.55 0.48
CA ILE A 356 18.25 17.27 0.18
C ILE A 356 16.80 17.54 -0.25
N VAL A 357 16.41 16.98 -1.40
CA VAL A 357 15.05 17.08 -1.95
C VAL A 357 14.51 15.67 -2.22
N ASP A 358 13.40 15.32 -1.57
CA ASP A 358 12.68 14.06 -1.80
C ASP A 358 11.65 14.26 -2.93
N ILE A 359 11.85 13.54 -4.04
CA ILE A 359 10.96 13.56 -5.22
C ILE A 359 9.98 12.38 -5.25
N GLY A 360 9.99 11.55 -4.20
CA GLY A 360 9.02 10.49 -3.93
C GLY A 360 9.29 9.18 -4.68
N VAL A 361 8.23 8.65 -5.29
CA VAL A 361 8.27 7.42 -6.12
C VAL A 361 8.50 7.82 -7.57
N LEU A 362 9.31 7.05 -8.29
CA LEU A 362 9.55 7.21 -9.72
C LEU A 362 9.09 5.94 -10.44
N GLU A 363 7.99 6.05 -11.20
CA GLU A 363 7.41 4.94 -11.95
C GLU A 363 8.34 4.48 -13.08
N SER A 364 8.08 3.29 -13.64
CA SER A 364 8.84 2.80 -14.79
C SER A 364 8.66 3.73 -16.00
N GLY A 365 9.77 4.15 -16.61
CA GLY A 365 9.82 5.10 -17.71
C GLY A 365 9.58 6.56 -17.30
N GLU A 366 9.30 6.84 -16.02
CA GLU A 366 9.02 8.19 -15.56
C GLU A 366 10.31 9.01 -15.43
N THR A 367 10.24 10.30 -15.80
CA THR A 367 11.27 11.29 -15.52
C THR A 367 10.72 12.39 -14.64
N LYS A 368 11.34 12.62 -13.49
CA LYS A 368 11.06 13.78 -12.64
C LYS A 368 12.25 14.72 -12.68
N SER A 369 11.95 16.03 -12.75
CA SER A 369 12.99 17.06 -12.69
C SER A 369 12.75 18.03 -11.55
N LEU A 370 13.85 18.57 -11.04
CA LEU A 370 13.85 19.70 -10.14
C LEU A 370 14.93 20.70 -10.58
N THR A 371 14.74 21.94 -10.15
CA THR A 371 15.62 23.06 -10.49
C THR A 371 15.99 23.82 -9.23
N PHE A 372 17.28 24.00 -8.99
CA PHE A 372 17.81 24.81 -7.90
C PHE A 372 18.18 26.19 -8.43
N TYR A 373 17.72 27.24 -7.76
CA TYR A 373 18.12 28.61 -8.06
C TYR A 373 19.16 29.04 -7.05
N LEU A 374 20.42 29.06 -7.47
CA LEU A 374 21.58 29.33 -6.65
C LEU A 374 22.00 30.79 -6.80
N GLU A 375 22.04 31.50 -5.69
CA GLU A 375 22.53 32.88 -5.62
C GLU A 375 24.04 32.88 -5.42
N PRO A 376 24.83 33.45 -6.34
CA PRO A 376 26.27 33.55 -6.14
C PRO A 376 26.59 34.63 -5.10
N LEU A 377 27.39 34.25 -4.11
CA LEU A 377 27.91 35.13 -3.06
C LEU A 377 29.29 35.71 -3.45
N VAL A 378 30.02 34.99 -4.30
CA VAL A 378 31.31 35.40 -4.85
C VAL A 378 31.36 35.11 -6.34
N CYS A 379 32.11 35.92 -7.08
CA CYS A 379 32.47 35.62 -8.46
C CYS A 379 33.65 34.64 -8.50
N GLY A 380 33.67 33.80 -9.53
CA GLY A 380 34.72 32.82 -9.76
C GLY A 380 34.19 31.56 -10.42
N LYS A 381 35.08 30.58 -10.54
CA LYS A 381 34.74 29.22 -10.94
C LYS A 381 34.34 28.41 -9.72
N SER A 382 33.34 27.57 -9.87
CA SER A 382 32.84 26.72 -8.80
C SER A 382 32.25 25.46 -9.39
N VAL A 383 32.40 24.36 -8.67
CA VAL A 383 31.99 23.04 -9.16
C VAL A 383 30.78 22.57 -8.36
N ILE A 384 29.65 22.40 -9.03
CA ILE A 384 28.44 21.85 -8.42
C ILE A 384 28.39 20.36 -8.72
N SER A 385 28.22 19.54 -7.69
CA SER A 385 28.10 18.08 -7.81
C SER A 385 26.93 17.57 -6.98
N GLY A 386 26.63 16.28 -7.05
CA GLY A 386 25.59 15.71 -6.21
C GLY A 386 25.42 14.21 -6.39
N VAL A 387 24.50 13.67 -5.60
CA VAL A 387 24.16 12.26 -5.57
C VAL A 387 22.64 12.10 -5.55
N ILE A 388 22.15 11.10 -6.27
CA ILE A 388 20.79 10.61 -6.17
C ILE A 388 20.81 9.37 -5.29
N THR A 389 19.93 9.30 -4.29
CA THR A 389 19.71 8.07 -3.52
C THR A 389 18.30 7.56 -3.74
N TYR A 390 18.11 6.24 -3.77
CA TYR A 390 16.79 5.63 -3.90
C TYR A 390 16.77 4.25 -3.23
N MET A 391 15.58 3.78 -2.87
CA MET A 391 15.37 2.43 -2.35
C MET A 391 15.12 1.47 -3.51
N ASP A 392 16.02 0.49 -3.67
CA ASP A 392 15.88 -0.55 -4.68
C ASP A 392 14.70 -1.48 -4.30
N PRO A 393 13.70 -1.67 -5.18
CA PRO A 393 12.53 -2.49 -4.89
C PRO A 393 12.86 -3.98 -4.72
N LEU A 394 13.95 -4.45 -5.33
CA LEU A 394 14.42 -5.84 -5.33
C LEU A 394 15.23 -6.16 -4.09
N THR A 395 16.25 -5.34 -3.78
CA THR A 395 17.18 -5.62 -2.66
C THR A 395 16.75 -4.98 -1.35
N LYS A 396 15.85 -3.99 -1.38
CA LYS A 396 15.49 -3.12 -0.23
C LYS A 396 16.63 -2.26 0.30
N GLU A 397 17.78 -2.25 -0.38
CA GLU A 397 18.91 -1.43 -0.01
C GLU A 397 18.79 -0.04 -0.61
N VAL A 398 19.39 0.93 0.08
CA VAL A 398 19.52 2.28 -0.47
C VAL A 398 20.69 2.28 -1.44
N ARG A 399 20.39 2.53 -2.71
CA ARG A 399 21.39 2.74 -3.76
C ARG A 399 21.70 4.21 -3.90
N SER A 400 22.90 4.51 -4.39
CA SER A 400 23.34 5.88 -4.66
C SER A 400 23.98 5.97 -6.04
N ILE A 401 23.69 7.06 -6.75
CA ILE A 401 24.24 7.38 -8.07
C ILE A 401 24.76 8.79 -8.01
N GLY A 402 26.09 8.93 -7.98
CA GLY A 402 26.73 10.22 -8.18
C GLY A 402 26.55 10.65 -9.64
N PHE A 403 26.26 11.94 -9.87
CA PHE A 403 26.27 12.48 -11.21
C PHE A 403 27.47 13.41 -11.41
N ARG A 404 27.94 13.50 -12.66
CA ARG A 404 29.12 14.28 -13.04
C ARG A 404 28.92 15.75 -12.68
N SER A 405 29.94 16.32 -12.03
CA SER A 405 29.98 17.71 -11.62
C SER A 405 29.98 18.65 -12.82
N GLU A 406 29.41 19.83 -12.64
CA GLU A 406 29.41 20.91 -13.64
C GLU A 406 30.18 22.12 -13.08
N GLU A 407 31.07 22.68 -13.90
CA GLU A 407 31.79 23.92 -13.59
C GLU A 407 30.91 25.11 -13.98
N VAL A 408 30.58 25.95 -13.01
CA VAL A 408 29.88 27.20 -13.20
C VAL A 408 30.87 28.34 -12.98
N GLU A 409 30.96 29.25 -13.96
CA GLU A 409 31.81 30.43 -13.89
C GLU A 409 30.94 31.69 -13.81
N VAL A 410 30.98 32.39 -12.68
CA VAL A 410 30.35 33.70 -12.50
C VAL A 410 31.43 34.76 -12.60
N LYS A 411 31.35 35.66 -13.59
CA LYS A 411 32.39 36.69 -13.83
C LYS A 411 31.99 38.02 -13.20
N CYS A 412 32.82 38.54 -12.31
CA CYS A 412 32.66 39.90 -11.81
C CYS A 412 33.17 40.87 -12.89
N PRO A 413 32.31 41.74 -13.44
CA PRO A 413 32.77 42.72 -14.39
C PRO A 413 33.58 43.80 -13.68
N LEU A 414 34.79 44.05 -14.15
CA LEU A 414 35.56 45.25 -13.83
C LEU A 414 35.24 46.31 -14.87
N PHE A 415 34.96 47.54 -14.46
CA PHE A 415 34.59 48.62 -15.39
C PHE A 415 35.66 49.70 -15.48
N PHE A 416 35.66 50.44 -16.57
CA PHE A 416 36.27 51.76 -16.62
C PHE A 416 35.22 52.80 -17.01
N THR A 417 35.37 53.99 -16.42
CA THR A 417 34.50 55.13 -16.70
C THR A 417 34.71 55.59 -18.15
N VAL A 418 33.64 55.60 -18.95
CA VAL A 418 33.68 56.15 -20.30
C VAL A 418 33.22 57.60 -20.26
N GLU A 419 33.99 58.51 -20.84
CA GLU A 419 33.66 59.95 -20.80
C GLU A 419 32.38 60.28 -21.61
N LYS A 420 32.08 59.55 -22.68
CA LYS A 420 31.01 59.87 -23.66
C LYS A 420 29.83 58.89 -23.63
N ALA A 421 29.05 58.88 -22.56
CA ALA A 421 27.76 58.17 -22.49
C ALA A 421 26.62 59.13 -22.17
N ASN A 422 25.48 58.98 -22.84
CA ASN A 422 24.26 59.78 -22.63
C ASN A 422 23.06 58.87 -22.32
N LEU A 423 21.99 59.45 -21.77
CA LEU A 423 20.84 58.70 -21.26
C LEU A 423 20.15 57.86 -22.35
N ALA A 424 20.06 58.40 -23.57
CA ALA A 424 19.46 57.71 -24.72
C ALA A 424 20.21 56.40 -25.03
N LYS A 425 21.54 56.40 -24.97
CA LYS A 425 22.35 55.19 -25.18
C LYS A 425 22.09 54.13 -24.13
N VAL A 426 21.96 54.52 -22.85
CA VAL A 426 21.70 53.58 -21.75
C VAL A 426 20.32 52.94 -21.89
N ARG A 427 19.29 53.74 -22.18
CA ARG A 427 17.93 53.22 -22.43
C ARG A 427 17.89 52.29 -23.62
N ASN A 428 18.52 52.68 -24.74
CA ASN A 428 18.61 51.82 -25.91
C ASN A 428 19.26 50.48 -25.57
N LEU A 429 20.37 50.46 -24.82
CA LEU A 429 21.00 49.20 -24.40
C LEU A 429 20.10 48.35 -23.50
N LEU A 430 19.37 48.96 -22.57
CA LEU A 430 18.42 48.24 -21.73
C LEU A 430 17.28 47.62 -22.55
N ASP A 431 16.89 48.23 -23.67
CA ASP A 431 15.76 47.78 -24.48
C ASP A 431 16.16 46.85 -25.64
N THR A 432 17.36 46.98 -26.20
CA THR A 432 17.77 46.25 -27.41
C THR A 432 18.70 45.06 -27.17
N VAL A 433 19.40 44.99 -26.02
CA VAL A 433 20.34 43.91 -25.76
C VAL A 433 19.59 42.64 -25.36
N GLU A 434 19.95 41.52 -25.99
CA GLU A 434 19.34 40.20 -25.76
C GLU A 434 19.43 39.76 -24.29
N ASN A 435 20.60 39.96 -23.69
CA ASN A 435 20.88 39.61 -22.30
C ASN A 435 20.54 40.79 -21.37
N ARG A 436 19.29 40.82 -20.93
CA ARG A 436 18.76 41.73 -19.91
C ARG A 436 18.19 40.93 -18.75
N ASP A 437 18.47 41.39 -17.53
CA ASP A 437 17.98 40.75 -16.31
C ASP A 437 17.86 41.78 -15.19
N ASP A 438 17.17 41.41 -14.13
CA ASP A 438 16.93 42.32 -13.02
C ASP A 438 16.72 41.61 -11.68
N ARG A 439 17.00 42.36 -10.63
CA ARG A 439 16.67 41.98 -9.25
C ARG A 439 15.66 42.96 -8.68
N ARG A 440 14.65 42.40 -8.02
CA ARG A 440 13.54 43.14 -7.43
C ARG A 440 13.42 42.81 -5.97
N TYR A 441 13.23 43.83 -5.14
CA TYR A 441 13.14 43.71 -3.69
C TYR A 441 12.00 44.54 -3.14
N THR A 442 11.40 44.07 -2.05
CA THR A 442 10.52 44.90 -1.23
C THR A 442 11.39 45.81 -0.36
N ILE A 443 11.06 47.10 -0.29
CA ILE A 443 11.76 48.03 0.59
C ILE A 443 11.37 47.69 2.05
N PRO A 444 12.34 47.37 2.94
CA PRO A 444 12.07 46.98 4.33
C PRO A 444 11.22 48.00 5.06
N GLU A 445 10.32 47.55 5.94
CA GLU A 445 9.47 48.44 6.75
C GLU A 445 10.31 49.45 7.55
N GLY A 446 9.82 50.69 7.65
CA GLY A 446 10.53 51.78 8.35
C GLY A 446 11.70 52.40 7.57
N LEU A 447 12.16 51.80 6.45
CA LEU A 447 13.16 52.43 5.57
C LEU A 447 12.49 53.32 4.53
N ALA A 448 12.87 54.59 4.46
CA ALA A 448 12.39 55.50 3.42
C ALA A 448 13.01 55.16 2.06
N ALA A 449 12.19 55.20 0.99
CA ALA A 449 12.62 54.92 -0.37
C ALA A 449 13.80 55.82 -0.85
N VAL A 450 13.83 57.07 -0.41
CA VAL A 450 14.93 58.00 -0.73
C VAL A 450 16.28 57.54 -0.14
N ASP A 451 16.27 56.88 1.02
CA ASP A 451 17.50 56.44 1.69
C ASP A 451 18.10 55.21 1.01
N ILE A 452 17.25 54.24 0.61
CA ILE A 452 17.71 53.10 -0.18
C ILE A 452 18.20 53.53 -1.57
N PHE A 453 17.55 54.53 -2.18
CA PHE A 453 18.00 55.12 -3.43
C PHE A 453 19.39 55.74 -3.29
N LYS A 454 19.61 56.60 -2.28
CA LYS A 454 20.93 57.18 -1.97
C LYS A 454 21.99 56.11 -1.67
N MET A 455 21.63 55.06 -0.93
CA MET A 455 22.54 53.95 -0.60
C MET A 455 23.01 53.24 -1.86
N LEU A 456 22.09 52.92 -2.78
CA LEU A 456 22.42 52.30 -4.06
C LEU A 456 23.29 53.21 -4.93
N LYS A 457 23.03 54.52 -4.96
CA LYS A 457 23.93 55.46 -5.65
C LYS A 457 25.35 55.37 -5.09
N GLY A 458 25.50 55.29 -3.77
CA GLY A 458 26.79 55.10 -3.11
C GLY A 458 27.48 53.79 -3.48
N ILE A 459 26.72 52.70 -3.53
CA ILE A 459 27.22 51.37 -3.94
C ILE A 459 27.67 51.40 -5.41
N MET A 460 26.87 51.98 -6.31
CA MET A 460 27.16 52.02 -7.75
C MET A 460 28.45 52.78 -8.07
N ARG A 461 28.78 53.83 -7.30
CA ARG A 461 30.04 54.57 -7.44
C ARG A 461 31.28 53.71 -7.17
N GLN A 462 31.15 52.61 -6.41
CA GLN A 462 32.27 51.71 -6.13
C GLN A 462 32.63 50.81 -7.32
N PHE A 463 31.77 50.72 -8.34
CA PHE A 463 31.98 49.85 -9.49
C PHE A 463 32.67 50.55 -10.66
N ASP A 464 33.12 51.81 -10.54
CA ASP A 464 33.66 52.60 -11.66
C ASP A 464 32.70 52.70 -12.87
N ILE A 465 31.39 52.68 -12.60
CA ILE A 465 30.35 52.86 -13.62
C ILE A 465 29.89 54.33 -13.59
N LYS A 466 29.82 54.97 -14.76
CA LYS A 466 29.43 56.39 -14.88
C LYS A 466 27.94 56.55 -14.63
N GLU A 467 27.56 57.44 -13.73
CA GLU A 467 26.19 57.96 -13.62
C GLU A 467 25.90 58.86 -14.82
N VAL A 468 24.86 58.52 -15.59
CA VAL A 468 24.53 59.18 -16.87
C VAL A 468 23.29 60.07 -16.77
N GLY A 469 22.41 59.77 -15.81
CA GLY A 469 21.24 60.61 -15.53
C GLY A 469 20.46 60.11 -14.33
N GLU A 470 19.79 61.04 -13.67
CA GLU A 470 18.85 60.81 -12.58
C GLU A 470 17.52 61.50 -12.93
N ILE A 471 16.41 60.82 -12.65
CA ILE A 471 15.06 61.32 -12.89
C ILE A 471 14.25 61.10 -11.62
N VAL A 472 13.84 62.19 -10.98
CA VAL A 472 12.87 62.16 -9.89
C VAL A 472 11.47 62.25 -10.50
N ILE A 473 10.67 61.20 -10.32
CA ILE A 473 9.31 61.09 -10.86
C ILE A 473 8.31 61.73 -9.91
N SER A 474 8.47 61.48 -8.60
CA SER A 474 7.62 62.02 -7.54
C SER A 474 8.45 62.22 -6.28
N VAL A 475 8.20 63.31 -5.54
CA VAL A 475 8.88 63.60 -4.27
C VAL A 475 8.17 62.90 -3.11
N GLU A 476 6.84 62.88 -3.11
CA GLU A 476 6.04 62.29 -2.04
C GLU A 476 4.74 61.68 -2.62
N PRO A 477 4.55 60.35 -2.58
CA PRO A 477 5.55 59.33 -2.21
C PRO A 477 6.77 59.37 -3.14
N PHE A 478 7.97 59.08 -2.61
CA PHE A 478 9.20 59.17 -3.40
C PHE A 478 9.24 58.11 -4.50
N SER A 479 9.51 58.54 -5.73
CA SER A 479 9.80 57.65 -6.84
C SER A 479 10.86 58.26 -7.75
N GLY A 480 11.88 57.47 -8.08
CA GLY A 480 13.01 57.94 -8.87
C GLY A 480 13.77 56.83 -9.56
N GLU A 481 14.43 57.21 -10.66
CA GLU A 481 15.30 56.35 -11.44
C GLU A 481 16.69 56.98 -11.58
N VAL A 482 17.73 56.15 -11.53
CA VAL A 482 19.10 56.55 -11.88
C VAL A 482 19.69 55.53 -12.86
N TYR A 483 20.43 56.07 -13.84
CA TYR A 483 20.95 55.33 -14.98
C TYR A 483 22.48 55.37 -14.96
N TYR A 484 23.08 54.21 -15.14
CA TYR A 484 24.52 54.03 -15.16
C TYR A 484 24.99 53.37 -16.46
N TYR A 485 26.17 53.75 -16.90
CA TYR A 485 26.84 53.19 -18.06
C TYR A 485 28.29 52.86 -17.75
N GLY A 486 28.71 51.66 -18.11
CA GLY A 486 30.09 51.21 -18.01
C GLY A 486 30.50 50.42 -19.23
N VAL A 487 31.80 50.21 -19.38
CA VAL A 487 32.36 49.24 -20.32
C VAL A 487 33.28 48.33 -19.54
N THR A 488 33.18 47.02 -19.76
CA THR A 488 34.02 46.08 -19.00
C THR A 488 35.47 46.12 -19.50
N LYS A 489 36.44 46.02 -18.58
CA LYS A 489 37.88 46.12 -18.90
C LYS A 489 38.38 45.00 -19.81
N TYR A 490 37.88 43.77 -19.65
CA TYR A 490 38.40 42.60 -20.35
C TYR A 490 37.73 42.34 -21.69
N LEU A 491 36.40 42.47 -21.77
CA LEU A 491 35.63 42.14 -22.98
C LEU A 491 35.23 43.39 -23.78
N ASN A 492 35.53 44.59 -23.27
CA ASN A 492 35.23 45.88 -23.90
C ASN A 492 33.76 46.02 -24.33
N ASN A 493 32.85 45.39 -23.59
CA ASN A 493 31.42 45.39 -23.89
C ASN A 493 30.68 46.42 -23.02
N PRO A 494 29.67 47.10 -23.59
CA PRO A 494 28.86 48.05 -22.87
C PRO A 494 27.96 47.36 -21.85
N VAL A 495 27.79 48.01 -20.71
CA VAL A 495 26.88 47.60 -19.65
C VAL A 495 26.02 48.79 -19.26
N ALA A 496 24.72 48.58 -19.24
CA ALA A 496 23.73 49.55 -18.80
C ALA A 496 23.09 49.05 -17.51
N VAL A 497 22.92 49.93 -16.53
CA VAL A 497 22.22 49.62 -15.27
C VAL A 497 21.19 50.70 -15.00
N ARG A 498 19.99 50.31 -14.59
CA ARG A 498 18.95 51.20 -14.06
C ARG A 498 18.61 50.77 -12.64
N VAL A 499 18.63 51.73 -11.72
CA VAL A 499 18.06 51.57 -10.39
C VAL A 499 16.76 52.36 -10.33
N PHE A 500 15.66 51.70 -10.01
CA PHE A 500 14.35 52.31 -9.80
C PHE A 500 13.86 52.02 -8.39
N VAL A 501 13.35 53.05 -7.72
CA VAL A 501 12.75 52.94 -6.40
C VAL A 501 11.37 53.58 -6.43
N ASP A 502 10.40 52.93 -5.80
CA ASP A 502 9.01 53.36 -5.71
C ASP A 502 8.48 53.14 -4.30
N ASP A 503 8.30 54.23 -3.56
CA ASP A 503 7.83 54.20 -2.18
C ASP A 503 6.36 53.77 -2.09
N LYS A 504 5.52 54.16 -3.05
CA LYS A 504 4.08 53.83 -3.05
C LYS A 504 3.86 52.33 -3.10
N ASN A 505 4.65 51.65 -3.93
CA ASN A 505 4.58 50.20 -4.13
C ASN A 505 5.62 49.44 -3.29
N ARG A 506 6.36 50.15 -2.43
CA ARG A 506 7.46 49.63 -1.60
C ARG A 506 8.42 48.75 -2.39
N ALA A 507 8.81 49.17 -3.59
CA ALA A 507 9.56 48.36 -4.52
C ALA A 507 10.91 48.99 -4.90
N LEU A 508 11.92 48.13 -4.99
CA LEU A 508 13.25 48.42 -5.53
C LEU A 508 13.49 47.49 -6.72
N ILE A 509 13.94 48.04 -7.85
CA ILE A 509 14.33 47.30 -9.06
C ILE A 509 15.73 47.72 -9.48
N ILE A 510 16.58 46.74 -9.74
CA ILE A 510 17.92 46.92 -10.32
C ILE A 510 17.94 46.15 -11.63
N ASP A 511 17.76 46.84 -12.74
CA ASP A 511 17.87 46.27 -14.08
C ASP A 511 19.28 46.42 -14.61
N ALA A 512 19.79 45.40 -15.29
CA ALA A 512 21.05 45.49 -16.01
C ALA A 512 20.95 44.81 -17.37
N ALA A 513 21.73 45.32 -18.32
CA ALA A 513 21.85 44.76 -19.67
C ALA A 513 23.29 44.81 -20.15
N THR A 514 23.73 43.71 -20.77
CA THR A 514 25.09 43.53 -21.29
C THR A 514 25.11 42.38 -22.28
N ALA A 515 26.08 42.30 -23.19
CA ALA A 515 26.18 41.21 -24.15
C ALA A 515 26.40 39.82 -23.50
N TYR A 516 27.00 39.75 -22.31
CA TYR A 516 27.41 38.49 -21.67
C TYR A 516 26.65 38.20 -20.38
N LYS A 517 25.96 37.07 -20.33
CA LYS A 517 25.04 36.69 -19.25
C LYS A 517 25.76 36.39 -17.93
N GLU A 518 26.97 35.86 -17.99
CA GLU A 518 27.81 35.56 -16.83
C GLU A 518 28.22 36.84 -16.09
N GLN A 519 28.52 37.90 -16.84
CA GLN A 519 28.86 39.21 -16.29
C GLN A 519 27.64 39.91 -15.70
N LEU A 520 26.48 39.75 -16.35
CA LEU A 520 25.21 40.30 -15.89
C LEU A 520 24.86 39.80 -14.49
N ILE A 521 24.98 38.48 -14.28
CA ILE A 521 24.70 37.86 -13.00
C ILE A 521 25.72 38.25 -11.95
N GLY A 522 27.02 38.25 -12.30
CA GLY A 522 28.06 38.72 -11.40
C GLY A 522 27.79 40.13 -10.89
N LEU A 523 27.45 41.06 -11.80
CA LEU A 523 27.11 42.44 -11.45
C LEU A 523 25.89 42.54 -10.54
N LEU A 524 24.77 41.94 -10.93
CA LEU A 524 23.51 42.02 -10.16
C LEU A 524 23.68 41.42 -8.76
N SER A 525 24.44 40.33 -8.65
CA SER A 525 24.69 39.65 -7.39
C SER A 525 25.61 40.47 -6.50
N GLU A 526 26.67 41.06 -7.05
CA GLU A 526 27.60 41.91 -6.28
C GLU A 526 26.92 43.19 -5.78
N ILE A 527 26.11 43.86 -6.60
CA ILE A 527 25.32 45.03 -6.18
C ILE A 527 24.39 44.64 -5.02
N SER A 528 23.70 43.49 -5.16
CA SER A 528 22.75 43.02 -4.15
C SER A 528 23.45 42.64 -2.84
N ASN A 529 24.61 41.98 -2.92
CA ASN A 529 25.40 41.60 -1.76
C ASN A 529 25.90 42.84 -1.01
N LYS A 530 26.38 43.86 -1.72
CA LYS A 530 26.76 45.14 -1.12
C LYS A 530 25.57 45.84 -0.48
N LEU A 531 24.41 45.84 -1.13
CA LEU A 531 23.17 46.41 -0.57
C LEU A 531 22.78 45.69 0.73
N MET A 532 22.69 44.36 0.71
CA MET A 532 22.34 43.56 1.88
C MET A 532 23.32 43.79 3.04
N LYS A 533 24.63 43.81 2.77
CA LYS A 533 25.66 44.12 3.78
C LYS A 533 25.44 45.51 4.39
N SER A 534 25.24 46.53 3.57
CA SER A 534 24.99 47.90 4.06
C SER A 534 23.70 48.02 4.88
N LEU A 535 22.65 47.26 4.55
CA LEU A 535 21.42 47.23 5.34
C LEU A 535 21.61 46.53 6.70
N VAL A 536 22.36 45.43 6.74
CA VAL A 536 22.70 44.70 7.98
C VAL A 536 23.61 45.56 8.87
N GLU A 537 24.65 46.18 8.32
CA GLU A 537 25.58 47.06 9.06
C GLU A 537 24.86 48.23 9.72
N LYS A 538 23.84 48.78 9.04
CA LYS A 538 22.98 49.85 9.56
C LYS A 538 21.87 49.36 10.49
N LYS A 539 21.79 48.04 10.75
CA LYS A 539 20.75 47.39 11.57
C LYS A 539 19.32 47.67 11.09
N ILE A 540 19.14 47.89 9.78
CA ILE A 540 17.82 48.04 9.16
C ILE A 540 17.16 46.66 9.01
N ILE A 541 17.97 45.65 8.76
CA ILE A 541 17.58 44.24 8.71
C ILE A 541 18.47 43.42 9.63
N GLY A 542 17.98 42.28 10.13
CA GLY A 542 18.71 41.41 11.06
C GLY A 542 19.66 40.44 10.34
N ASP A 543 19.23 39.89 9.22
CA ASP A 543 19.99 38.97 8.37
C ASP A 543 19.84 39.39 6.89
N MET A 544 20.80 39.01 6.05
CA MET A 544 20.72 39.14 4.58
C MET A 544 19.45 38.50 3.99
N LYS A 545 18.80 37.55 4.68
CA LYS A 545 17.55 36.92 4.24
C LYS A 545 16.31 37.81 4.38
N ASP A 546 16.38 38.86 5.18
CA ASP A 546 15.23 39.72 5.49
C ASP A 546 14.88 40.67 4.33
N LEU A 547 15.80 40.89 3.39
CA LEU A 547 15.52 41.62 2.16
C LEU A 547 14.73 40.73 1.19
N LYS A 548 13.40 40.78 1.29
CA LYS A 548 12.51 39.91 0.53
C LYS A 548 12.58 40.20 -0.99
N PRO A 549 12.89 39.21 -1.83
CA PRO A 549 12.82 39.37 -3.27
C PRO A 549 11.35 39.47 -3.72
N LEU A 550 11.04 40.39 -4.64
CA LEU A 550 9.72 40.52 -5.26
C LEU A 550 9.50 39.42 -6.31
N ARG A 551 9.20 38.22 -5.83
CA ARG A 551 8.91 37.02 -6.63
C ARG A 551 7.66 36.33 -6.10
N CYS A 552 7.07 35.46 -6.91
CA CYS A 552 5.93 34.66 -6.50
C CYS A 552 6.28 33.70 -5.34
N PRO A 553 5.56 33.75 -4.20
CA PRO A 553 5.74 32.82 -3.07
C PRO A 553 5.48 31.35 -3.41
N ASP A 554 4.76 31.08 -4.52
CA ASP A 554 4.37 29.71 -4.95
C ASP A 554 5.23 29.12 -6.05
N CYS A 555 5.57 29.88 -7.10
CA CYS A 555 6.46 29.39 -8.17
C CYS A 555 7.80 30.11 -8.34
N GLY A 556 8.12 31.17 -7.60
CA GLY A 556 9.41 31.88 -7.71
C GLY A 556 9.54 32.77 -8.95
N ALA A 557 8.51 32.76 -9.81
CA ALA A 557 8.43 33.61 -10.98
C ALA A 557 8.51 35.08 -10.59
N LYS A 558 9.21 35.85 -11.42
CA LYS A 558 9.27 37.31 -11.33
C LYS A 558 7.88 37.91 -11.55
N TRP A 559 7.53 38.92 -10.76
CA TRP A 559 6.30 39.67 -10.95
C TRP A 559 6.37 40.54 -12.21
N GLU A 560 5.36 40.51 -13.07
CA GLU A 560 5.29 41.43 -14.23
C GLU A 560 5.00 42.86 -13.80
N ARG A 561 4.05 43.02 -12.89
CA ARG A 561 3.66 44.30 -12.29
C ARG A 561 4.15 44.41 -10.85
N LEU A 562 4.42 45.63 -10.40
CA LEU A 562 4.78 45.87 -9.00
C LEU A 562 3.58 45.64 -8.08
N PRO A 563 3.81 45.24 -6.81
CA PRO A 563 2.75 45.21 -5.81
C PRO A 563 2.09 46.56 -5.72
N SER A 564 0.76 46.58 -5.62
CA SER A 564 0.00 47.81 -5.40
C SER A 564 -0.96 47.55 -4.25
N PRO A 565 -1.11 48.49 -3.30
CA PRO A 565 -2.01 48.31 -2.15
C PRO A 565 -3.45 47.95 -2.56
N ASP A 566 -3.88 48.44 -3.72
CA ASP A 566 -5.27 48.36 -4.16
C ASP A 566 -5.55 47.16 -5.10
N LYS A 567 -4.53 46.39 -5.49
CA LYS A 567 -4.67 45.35 -6.54
C LYS A 567 -3.92 44.06 -6.19
N PRO A 568 -4.63 42.92 -6.05
CA PRO A 568 -3.99 41.66 -5.68
C PRO A 568 -3.10 41.13 -6.80
N LEU A 569 -1.88 40.69 -6.52
CA LEU A 569 -0.94 40.20 -7.54
C LEU A 569 -1.29 38.78 -7.99
N LYS A 570 -1.61 38.60 -9.27
CA LYS A 570 -1.81 37.28 -9.88
C LYS A 570 -0.55 36.84 -10.61
N CYS A 571 0.00 35.69 -10.26
CA CYS A 571 1.21 35.19 -10.90
C CYS A 571 0.88 34.64 -12.29
N ARG A 572 1.59 35.08 -13.34
CA ARG A 572 1.35 34.57 -14.70
C ARG A 572 1.68 33.09 -14.90
N ILE A 573 2.57 32.54 -14.06
CA ILE A 573 3.08 31.17 -14.21
C ILE A 573 2.21 30.18 -13.45
N CYS A 574 1.96 30.40 -12.16
CA CYS A 574 1.15 29.48 -11.35
C CYS A 574 -0.30 29.93 -11.17
N LEU A 575 -0.67 31.12 -11.66
CA LEU A 575 -2.03 31.69 -11.57
C LEU A 575 -2.54 31.98 -10.14
N THR A 576 -1.75 31.71 -9.10
CA THR A 576 -2.07 32.08 -7.71
C THR A 576 -2.19 33.60 -7.58
N THR A 577 -3.19 34.04 -6.82
CA THR A 577 -3.46 35.44 -6.51
C THR A 577 -3.08 35.74 -5.06
N PHE A 578 -2.30 36.80 -4.84
CA PHE A 578 -1.81 37.23 -3.53
C PHE A 578 -2.36 38.62 -3.21
N THR A 579 -2.99 38.76 -2.06
CA THR A 579 -3.49 40.05 -1.56
C THR A 579 -2.41 40.83 -0.81
N GLU A 580 -1.39 40.14 -0.27
CA GLU A 580 -0.27 40.69 0.50
C GLU A 580 1.04 40.00 0.06
N ILE A 581 2.15 40.73 0.02
CA ILE A 581 3.49 40.24 -0.40
C ILE A 581 4.54 40.49 0.69
#